data_AF-A0AAE2LJW2-F1
#
_entry.id   AF-A0AAE2LJW2-F1
#
_cell.length_a   1.000
_cell.length_b   1.000
_cell.length_c   1.000
_cell.angle_alpha   90.00
_cell.angle_beta   90.00
_cell.angle_gamma   90.00
#
_symmetry.space_group_name_H-M   'P 1'
#
loop_
_entity.id
_entity.type
_entity.pdbx_description
1 polymer ?
#
loop_
_entity_poly.entity_id
_entity_poly.type
_entity_poly.pdbx_seq_one_letter_code
_entity_poly.pdbx_strand_id
1 'polypeptide(L)'
;MIEPQGPLPPEVYWRRRLVAGVGAVVAIVVVILLIVWLSGGSDSTPDSKNAAAKSSTEPAAPSTAVESAPPSSEAPSGGGEHGQGGDPSATPSAPAPAPAQQSDAPAADAGAPGCSDQSLSVVLYTDKPTYTVGDQPVFTIVTTNGGLAACSRDVGKAAQNVIVRTLDGSRTLWSAQDCAPDKGVNIQVLAPGQQVTDTITWSGTTSNPGCTKKRVQVAAGGYQATAKLAERESAPITFNFVAPAQAPAQQ
;
A
#
# COMPACT_ATOMS: atom_id res chain seq x y z
N MET A 1 40.16 -10.78 -15.22
CA MET A 1 39.52 -11.96 -15.83
C MET A 1 38.04 -11.94 -15.48
N ILE A 2 37.20 -12.20 -16.46
CA ILE A 2 35.75 -12.24 -16.43
C ILE A 2 35.30 -13.60 -15.90
N GLU A 3 34.45 -13.65 -14.87
CA GLU A 3 33.72 -14.85 -14.48
C GLU A 3 32.22 -14.64 -14.79
N PRO A 4 31.63 -15.46 -15.68
CA PRO A 4 30.23 -15.36 -16.05
C PRO A 4 29.33 -15.97 -14.96
N GLN A 5 28.38 -15.18 -14.46
CA GLN A 5 27.26 -15.63 -13.64
C GLN A 5 26.32 -16.49 -14.49
N GLY A 6 26.31 -17.81 -14.25
CA GLY A 6 25.34 -18.72 -14.86
C GLY A 6 23.92 -18.50 -14.33
N PRO A 7 22.86 -18.70 -15.13
CA PRO A 7 21.49 -18.57 -14.67
C PRO A 7 21.11 -19.69 -13.69
N LEU A 8 20.49 -19.30 -12.57
CA LEU A 8 19.92 -20.19 -11.56
C LEU A 8 18.95 -21.21 -12.20
N PRO A 9 18.92 -22.46 -11.71
CA PRO A 9 18.19 -23.55 -12.37
C PRO A 9 16.68 -23.25 -12.46
N PRO A 10 16.07 -23.26 -13.66
CA PRO A 10 14.65 -22.97 -13.88
C PRO A 10 13.70 -24.03 -13.26
N GLU A 11 14.23 -25.12 -12.74
CA GLU A 11 13.47 -26.24 -12.20
C GLU A 11 12.70 -25.92 -10.91
N VAL A 12 13.22 -25.02 -10.06
CA VAL A 12 12.56 -24.64 -8.80
C VAL A 12 11.35 -23.74 -9.04
N TYR A 13 11.42 -22.91 -10.08
CA TYR A 13 10.32 -22.03 -10.49
C TYR A 13 9.13 -22.84 -11.03
N TRP A 14 9.39 -23.85 -11.86
CA TRP A 14 8.35 -24.71 -12.42
C TRP A 14 7.73 -25.66 -11.40
N ARG A 15 8.51 -26.21 -10.46
CA ARG A 15 7.98 -27.09 -9.41
C ARG A 15 7.01 -26.36 -8.47
N ARG A 16 7.31 -25.12 -8.07
CA ARG A 16 6.39 -24.32 -7.23
C ARG A 16 5.13 -23.90 -8.00
N ARG A 17 5.25 -23.60 -9.29
CA ARG A 17 4.12 -23.18 -10.13
C ARG A 17 3.20 -24.34 -10.51
N LEU A 18 3.73 -25.57 -10.67
CA LEU A 18 2.93 -26.78 -10.84
C LEU A 18 2.18 -27.16 -9.55
N VAL A 19 2.83 -27.09 -8.38
CA VAL A 19 2.17 -27.38 -7.09
C VAL A 19 1.06 -26.37 -6.79
N ALA A 20 1.29 -25.07 -7.08
CA ALA A 20 0.25 -24.04 -6.95
C ALA A 20 -0.90 -24.24 -7.96
N GLY A 21 -0.59 -24.64 -9.20
CA GLY A 21 -1.59 -24.93 -10.23
C GLY A 21 -2.47 -26.14 -9.91
N VAL A 22 -1.86 -27.25 -9.48
CA VAL A 22 -2.61 -28.47 -9.08
C VAL A 22 -3.47 -28.19 -7.85
N GLY A 23 -2.94 -27.46 -6.86
CA GLY A 23 -3.71 -27.06 -5.68
C GLY A 23 -4.93 -26.20 -6.03
N ALA A 24 -4.78 -25.25 -6.96
CA ALA A 24 -5.89 -24.43 -7.44
C ALA A 24 -6.96 -25.25 -8.17
N VAL A 25 -6.56 -26.19 -9.03
CA VAL A 25 -7.52 -27.07 -9.74
C VAL A 25 -8.29 -27.96 -8.76
N VAL A 26 -7.61 -28.55 -7.78
CA VAL A 26 -8.26 -29.38 -6.75
C VAL A 26 -9.25 -28.55 -5.92
N ALA A 27 -8.88 -27.33 -5.51
CA ALA A 27 -9.77 -26.43 -4.79
C ALA A 27 -11.02 -26.07 -5.60
N ILE A 28 -10.85 -25.78 -6.90
CA ILE A 28 -11.97 -25.49 -7.80
C ILE A 28 -12.91 -26.69 -7.93
N VAL A 29 -12.38 -27.91 -8.08
CA VAL A 29 -13.21 -29.13 -8.15
C VAL A 29 -13.99 -29.36 -6.85
N VAL A 30 -13.36 -29.14 -5.69
CA VAL A 30 -14.03 -29.26 -4.39
C VAL A 30 -15.15 -28.22 -4.23
N VAL A 31 -14.93 -26.98 -4.67
CA VAL A 31 -15.96 -25.94 -4.65
C VAL A 31 -17.12 -26.26 -5.58
N ILE A 32 -16.86 -26.76 -6.79
CA ILE A 32 -17.90 -27.19 -7.73
C ILE A 32 -18.71 -28.35 -7.14
N LEU A 33 -18.06 -29.35 -6.54
CA LEU A 33 -18.74 -30.46 -5.88
C LEU A 33 -19.58 -29.99 -4.69
N LEU A 34 -19.10 -29.02 -3.90
CA LEU A 34 -19.88 -28.39 -2.84
C LEU A 34 -21.11 -27.67 -3.38
N ILE A 35 -20.97 -26.87 -4.44
CA ILE A 35 -22.09 -26.14 -5.05
C ILE A 35 -23.16 -27.11 -5.58
N VAL A 36 -22.74 -28.21 -6.22
CA VAL A 36 -23.67 -29.25 -6.70
C VAL A 36 -24.34 -29.97 -5.53
N TRP A 37 -23.63 -30.22 -4.43
CA TRP A 37 -24.23 -30.77 -3.21
C TRP A 37 -25.20 -29.80 -2.51
N LEU A 38 -24.91 -28.49 -2.52
CA LEU A 38 -25.79 -27.47 -1.95
C LEU A 38 -26.99 -27.14 -2.85
N SER A 39 -26.88 -27.35 -4.16
CA SER A 39 -27.95 -27.02 -5.13
C SER A 39 -28.79 -28.23 -5.54
N GLY A 40 -28.35 -29.45 -5.23
CA GLY A 40 -29.02 -30.70 -5.60
C GLY A 40 -30.00 -31.20 -4.54
N GLY A 41 -31.03 -30.41 -4.22
CA GLY A 41 -32.09 -30.78 -3.29
C GLY A 41 -33.46 -30.29 -3.73
N SER A 42 -34.29 -31.24 -4.16
CA SER A 42 -35.76 -31.22 -4.34
C SER A 42 -36.38 -30.66 -5.64
N ASP A 43 -36.93 -31.60 -6.40
CA ASP A 43 -38.03 -31.49 -7.35
C ASP A 43 -39.28 -30.79 -6.78
N SER A 44 -39.93 -29.95 -7.60
CA SER A 44 -41.41 -29.85 -7.71
C SER A 44 -41.83 -29.06 -8.97
N THR A 45 -42.77 -29.67 -9.69
CA THR A 45 -43.46 -29.35 -10.96
C THR A 45 -44.23 -28.00 -10.97
N PRO A 46 -44.70 -27.54 -12.15
CA PRO A 46 -44.97 -26.13 -12.50
C PRO A 46 -46.40 -25.69 -12.19
N ASP A 47 -46.63 -24.37 -12.09
CA ASP A 47 -47.82 -23.77 -12.69
C ASP A 47 -47.71 -22.27 -12.94
N SER A 48 -48.37 -21.86 -14.01
CA SER A 48 -48.32 -20.54 -14.64
C SER A 48 -49.40 -19.60 -14.11
N LYS A 49 -49.11 -18.28 -14.00
CA LYS A 49 -49.90 -17.16 -14.58
C LYS A 49 -49.62 -15.80 -13.89
N ASN A 50 -48.70 -15.06 -14.50
CA ASN A 50 -48.84 -13.71 -15.08
C ASN A 50 -49.95 -12.74 -14.57
N ALA A 51 -49.53 -11.52 -14.19
CA ALA A 51 -49.87 -10.22 -14.84
C ALA A 51 -49.47 -9.06 -13.90
N ALA A 52 -48.43 -8.28 -14.21
CA ALA A 52 -48.45 -7.00 -14.96
C ALA A 52 -48.30 -5.81 -13.97
N ALA A 53 -47.56 -4.72 -14.21
CA ALA A 53 -46.97 -4.10 -15.41
C ALA A 53 -45.63 -3.41 -14.98
N LYS A 54 -44.51 -3.39 -15.73
CA LYS A 54 -44.18 -2.87 -17.08
C LYS A 54 -44.50 -1.38 -17.33
N SER A 55 -43.43 -0.60 -17.47
CA SER A 55 -43.20 0.39 -18.55
C SER A 55 -41.69 0.55 -18.71
N SER A 56 -41.08 0.84 -19.85
CA SER A 56 -41.31 0.55 -21.27
C SER A 56 -40.17 1.26 -21.98
N THR A 57 -39.23 0.54 -22.59
CA THR A 57 -38.37 1.09 -23.66
C THR A 57 -38.00 -0.03 -24.61
N GLU A 58 -38.57 0.02 -25.81
CA GLU A 58 -38.37 -0.90 -26.95
C GLU A 58 -38.95 -0.19 -28.21
N PRO A 59 -38.67 -0.56 -29.49
CA PRO A 59 -37.49 -1.13 -30.20
C PRO A 59 -37.11 -0.17 -31.37
N ALA A 60 -36.34 -0.44 -32.43
CA ALA A 60 -35.91 -1.65 -33.12
C ALA A 60 -34.72 -1.36 -34.08
N ALA A 61 -34.01 -2.43 -34.41
CA ALA A 61 -32.90 -2.58 -35.35
C ALA A 61 -33.35 -2.56 -36.85
N PRO A 62 -32.66 -3.23 -37.79
CA PRO A 62 -31.28 -3.18 -38.29
C PRO A 62 -31.23 -2.86 -39.81
N SER A 63 -30.05 -2.61 -40.41
CA SER A 63 -29.75 -3.10 -41.77
C SER A 63 -28.29 -2.89 -42.19
N THR A 64 -27.69 -3.92 -42.76
CA THR A 64 -26.41 -3.93 -43.49
C THR A 64 -26.70 -4.18 -44.97
N ALA A 65 -26.24 -3.29 -45.87
CA ALA A 65 -26.04 -3.59 -47.30
C ALA A 65 -25.14 -2.53 -47.99
N VAL A 66 -23.93 -2.99 -48.38
CA VAL A 66 -23.12 -2.75 -49.60
C VAL A 66 -23.19 -1.45 -50.44
N GLU A 67 -21.97 -0.94 -50.70
CA GLU A 67 -21.35 -0.59 -52.01
C GLU A 67 -21.85 0.62 -52.84
N SER A 68 -20.88 1.49 -53.17
CA SER A 68 -20.67 2.24 -54.45
C SER A 68 -20.44 3.75 -54.28
N ALA A 69 -19.29 4.19 -54.80
CA ALA A 69 -18.87 5.59 -54.97
C ALA A 69 -19.35 6.18 -56.33
N PRO A 70 -18.81 7.34 -56.80
CA PRO A 70 -19.33 8.72 -56.71
C PRO A 70 -19.93 9.21 -58.08
N PRO A 71 -20.41 10.48 -58.27
CA PRO A 71 -19.53 11.64 -58.58
C PRO A 71 -20.03 13.08 -58.22
N SER A 72 -19.04 13.99 -58.17
CA SER A 72 -18.94 15.40 -58.64
C SER A 72 -19.84 16.59 -58.22
N SER A 73 -19.11 17.70 -57.94
CA SER A 73 -19.37 19.15 -58.15
C SER A 73 -20.48 19.82 -57.32
N GLU A 74 -20.33 21.03 -56.75
CA GLU A 74 -19.60 22.24 -57.14
C GLU A 74 -19.53 23.23 -55.94
N ALA A 75 -18.58 24.17 -55.94
CA ALA A 75 -18.47 25.30 -54.99
C ALA A 75 -19.43 26.46 -55.38
N PRO A 76 -19.70 27.51 -54.55
CA PRO A 76 -18.70 28.59 -54.34
C PRO A 76 -18.71 29.36 -52.99
N SER A 77 -17.55 29.97 -52.71
CA SER A 77 -17.21 31.28 -52.12
C SER A 77 -18.24 32.23 -51.46
N GLY A 78 -17.74 32.89 -50.40
CA GLY A 78 -18.05 34.27 -49.97
C GLY A 78 -18.01 34.41 -48.43
N GLY A 79 -17.16 35.18 -47.74
CA GLY A 79 -16.29 36.30 -48.12
C GLY A 79 -16.78 37.62 -47.48
N GLY A 80 -15.98 38.23 -46.59
CA GLY A 80 -16.12 39.60 -46.03
C GLY A 80 -16.58 39.63 -44.56
N GLU A 81 -15.78 39.93 -43.52
CA GLU A 81 -14.84 41.03 -43.18
C GLU A 81 -15.45 42.43 -43.06
N HIS A 82 -15.35 43.02 -41.86
CA HIS A 82 -14.86 44.37 -41.45
C HIS A 82 -15.20 44.52 -39.93
N GLY A 83 -14.29 44.77 -38.98
CA GLY A 83 -13.35 45.91 -38.82
C GLY A 83 -14.10 47.04 -38.09
N GLN A 84 -13.70 47.73 -37.01
CA GLN A 84 -12.47 48.06 -36.26
C GLN A 84 -12.95 48.39 -34.81
N GLY A 85 -12.21 48.36 -33.70
CA GLY A 85 -10.86 48.86 -33.41
C GLY A 85 -10.96 50.03 -32.40
N GLY A 86 -10.27 49.95 -31.26
CA GLY A 86 -10.10 51.09 -30.34
C GLY A 86 -9.77 50.73 -28.89
N ASP A 87 -8.49 50.76 -28.54
CA ASP A 87 -7.93 50.94 -27.18
C ASP A 87 -7.19 52.30 -27.21
N PRO A 88 -7.18 53.11 -26.14
CA PRO A 88 -6.01 53.07 -25.26
C PRO A 88 -6.30 53.33 -23.76
N SER A 89 -5.70 52.50 -22.90
CA SER A 89 -4.85 52.85 -21.74
C SER A 89 -5.39 53.82 -20.66
N ALA A 90 -5.66 53.28 -19.46
CA ALA A 90 -5.56 54.01 -18.18
C ALA A 90 -5.43 53.06 -16.95
N THR A 91 -4.31 53.15 -16.24
CA THR A 91 -4.16 52.88 -14.80
C THR A 91 -3.78 54.23 -14.15
N PRO A 92 -4.15 54.58 -12.89
CA PRO A 92 -4.14 53.72 -11.69
C PRO A 92 -5.24 53.99 -10.62
N SER A 93 -5.52 53.04 -9.71
CA SER A 93 -5.73 53.31 -8.27
C SER A 93 -6.04 52.04 -7.46
N ALA A 94 -5.32 51.89 -6.36
CA ALA A 94 -5.48 50.84 -5.36
C ALA A 94 -6.59 51.17 -4.35
N PRO A 95 -7.31 50.16 -3.83
CA PRO A 95 -7.94 50.23 -2.52
C PRO A 95 -7.08 49.50 -1.46
N ALA A 96 -7.00 50.14 -0.29
CA ALA A 96 -6.35 49.67 0.94
C ALA A 96 -7.13 48.49 1.61
N PRO A 97 -6.57 47.85 2.64
CA PRO A 97 -6.70 46.40 2.90
C PRO A 97 -8.01 45.98 3.56
N ALA A 98 -8.45 44.76 3.23
CA ALA A 98 -9.47 44.03 3.99
C ALA A 98 -8.94 43.68 5.39
N PRO A 99 -9.79 43.67 6.43
CA PRO A 99 -9.36 43.44 7.80
C PRO A 99 -8.73 42.05 7.94
N ALA A 100 -7.56 42.00 8.57
CA ALA A 100 -6.91 40.77 8.99
C ALA A 100 -7.84 40.05 9.97
N GLN A 101 -8.57 39.04 9.49
CA GLN A 101 -9.07 37.99 10.36
C GLN A 101 -7.87 37.08 10.66
N GLN A 102 -7.27 37.30 11.84
CA GLN A 102 -6.56 36.24 12.55
C GLN A 102 -7.55 35.09 12.74
N SER A 103 -7.52 34.14 11.81
CA SER A 103 -7.96 32.78 12.08
C SER A 103 -6.71 32.04 12.55
N ASP A 104 -6.48 32.09 13.87
CA ASP A 104 -5.86 30.95 14.55
C ASP A 104 -6.83 29.78 14.37
N ALA A 105 -6.74 29.11 13.23
CA ALA A 105 -7.39 27.83 13.00
C ALA A 105 -6.44 26.75 13.52
N PRO A 106 -6.82 25.99 14.56
CA PRO A 106 -6.20 24.69 14.77
C PRO A 106 -6.41 23.88 13.49
N ALA A 107 -5.38 23.18 13.02
CA ALA A 107 -5.53 22.20 11.94
C ALA A 107 -6.48 21.09 12.42
N ALA A 108 -7.78 21.32 12.22
CA ALA A 108 -8.84 20.35 12.41
C ALA A 108 -8.96 19.53 11.12
N ASP A 109 -8.51 18.30 11.24
CA ASP A 109 -9.04 17.10 10.58
C ASP A 109 -10.50 17.30 10.09
N ALA A 110 -10.68 17.48 8.79
CA ALA A 110 -12.00 17.54 8.17
C ALA A 110 -11.92 16.98 6.74
N GLY A 111 -12.24 15.69 6.58
CA GLY A 111 -12.65 15.18 5.27
C GLY A 111 -12.76 13.66 5.16
N ALA A 112 -11.83 12.90 5.75
CA ALA A 112 -11.79 11.45 5.59
C ALA A 112 -12.08 10.73 6.91
N PRO A 113 -12.90 9.66 6.91
CA PRO A 113 -13.08 8.84 8.10
C PRO A 113 -11.75 8.24 8.55
N GLY A 114 -11.60 7.94 9.84
CA GLY A 114 -10.41 7.24 10.35
C GLY A 114 -10.23 5.88 9.67
N CYS A 115 -9.02 5.54 9.26
CA CYS A 115 -8.73 4.20 8.74
C CYS A 115 -9.00 3.19 9.86
N SER A 116 -9.83 2.19 9.58
CA SER A 116 -9.91 1.03 10.46
C SER A 116 -8.56 0.32 10.44
N ASP A 117 -8.20 -0.35 11.53
CA ASP A 117 -7.00 -1.17 11.53
C ASP A 117 -7.07 -2.21 10.39
N GLN A 118 -8.23 -2.83 10.13
CA GLN A 118 -8.34 -3.92 9.12
C GLN A 118 -8.14 -3.42 7.68
N SER A 119 -8.36 -2.13 7.43
CA SER A 119 -8.08 -1.51 6.13
C SER A 119 -6.62 -1.17 5.92
N LEU A 120 -5.75 -1.34 6.93
CA LEU A 120 -4.32 -1.04 6.82
C LEU A 120 -3.50 -2.31 6.73
N SER A 121 -2.52 -2.30 5.84
CA SER A 121 -1.43 -3.27 5.79
C SER A 121 -0.16 -2.61 6.31
N VAL A 122 0.56 -3.32 7.18
CA VAL A 122 1.86 -2.88 7.72
C VAL A 122 2.90 -3.93 7.34
N VAL A 123 3.95 -3.51 6.66
CA VAL A 123 5.07 -4.36 6.27
C VAL A 123 6.36 -3.78 6.84
N LEU A 124 7.23 -4.65 7.33
CA LEU A 124 8.54 -4.28 7.82
C LEU A 124 9.61 -4.78 6.86
N TYR A 125 10.58 -3.92 6.58
CA TYR A 125 11.83 -4.28 5.90
C TYR A 125 13.01 -3.93 6.78
N THR A 126 14.14 -4.55 6.50
CA THR A 126 15.45 -4.21 7.06
C THR A 126 16.40 -3.92 5.90
N ASP A 127 17.34 -3.00 6.07
CA ASP A 127 18.24 -2.59 4.98
C ASP A 127 19.19 -3.70 4.52
N LYS A 128 19.51 -4.67 5.38
CA LYS A 128 20.37 -5.82 5.09
C LYS A 128 19.88 -7.09 5.79
N PRO A 129 20.03 -8.28 5.18
CA PRO A 129 19.68 -9.54 5.84
C PRO A 129 20.70 -9.96 6.92
N THR A 130 21.91 -9.38 6.88
CA THR A 130 23.03 -9.72 7.77
C THR A 130 23.81 -8.46 8.16
N TYR A 131 24.12 -8.34 9.45
CA TYR A 131 24.86 -7.26 10.06
C TYR A 131 26.07 -7.80 10.81
N THR A 132 27.08 -6.98 11.03
CA THR A 132 28.17 -7.27 11.96
C THR A 132 27.79 -6.80 13.36
N VAL A 133 28.15 -7.55 14.41
CA VAL A 133 27.93 -7.08 15.80
C VAL A 133 28.63 -5.73 15.97
N GLY A 134 27.85 -4.70 16.27
CA GLY A 134 28.31 -3.30 16.30
C GLY A 134 27.53 -2.41 15.33
N ASP A 135 26.98 -2.99 14.27
CA ASP A 135 26.17 -2.28 13.28
C ASP A 135 24.84 -1.82 13.86
N GLN A 136 24.23 -0.86 13.17
CA GLN A 136 22.92 -0.31 13.50
C GLN A 136 21.91 -0.66 12.40
N PRO A 137 21.10 -1.73 12.58
CA PRO A 137 20.06 -2.07 11.62
C PRO A 137 19.07 -0.93 11.40
N VAL A 138 18.72 -0.67 10.14
CA VAL A 138 17.67 0.28 9.78
C VAL A 138 16.43 -0.49 9.37
N PHE A 139 15.36 -0.30 10.13
CA PHE A 139 14.05 -0.87 9.87
C PHE A 139 13.17 0.14 9.15
N THR A 140 12.56 -0.29 8.05
CA THR A 140 11.64 0.53 7.25
C THR A 140 10.24 -0.03 7.39
N ILE A 141 9.35 0.76 7.96
CA ILE A 141 7.92 0.46 8.08
C ILE A 141 7.22 1.03 6.85
N VAL A 142 6.44 0.20 6.16
CA VAL A 142 5.57 0.62 5.07
C VAL A 142 4.13 0.39 5.50
N THR A 143 3.38 1.48 5.59
CA THR A 143 1.94 1.46 5.89
C THR A 143 1.16 1.70 4.61
N THR A 144 0.21 0.83 4.30
CA THR A 144 -0.61 0.91 3.08
C THR A 144 -2.09 0.96 3.45
N ASN A 145 -2.87 1.85 2.82
CA ASN A 145 -4.32 1.72 2.83
C ASN A 145 -4.75 0.62 1.85
N GLY A 146 -5.08 -0.56 2.37
CA GLY A 146 -5.63 -1.69 1.62
C GLY A 146 -7.15 -1.65 1.46
N GLY A 147 -7.82 -0.61 1.97
CA GLY A 147 -9.24 -0.37 1.77
C GLY A 147 -9.57 0.22 0.39
N LEU A 148 -10.86 0.35 0.11
CA LEU A 148 -11.39 0.89 -1.16
C LEU A 148 -11.73 2.38 -1.10
N ALA A 149 -11.62 3.01 0.06
CA ALA A 149 -11.91 4.43 0.28
C ALA A 149 -10.72 5.14 0.94
N ALA A 150 -10.60 6.44 0.70
CA ALA A 150 -9.63 7.26 1.40
C ALA A 150 -9.98 7.37 2.89
N CYS A 151 -8.97 7.34 3.76
CA CYS A 151 -9.15 7.41 5.19
C CYS A 151 -7.95 8.11 5.87
N SER A 152 -8.16 8.64 7.07
CA SER A 152 -7.13 9.35 7.86
C SER A 152 -6.50 8.41 8.90
N ARG A 153 -5.17 8.46 9.07
CA ARG A 153 -4.48 7.69 10.12
C ARG A 153 -3.25 8.40 10.64
N ASP A 154 -3.00 8.29 11.94
CA ASP A 154 -1.69 8.60 12.51
C ASP A 154 -0.66 7.56 12.06
N VAL A 155 0.31 8.02 11.28
CA VAL A 155 1.48 7.26 10.83
C VAL A 155 2.77 7.84 11.43
N GLY A 156 2.65 8.62 12.51
CA GLY A 156 3.78 9.20 13.24
C GLY A 156 4.42 8.22 14.21
N LYS A 157 5.54 8.64 14.81
CA LYS A 157 6.30 7.84 15.77
C LYS A 157 5.52 7.52 17.05
N ALA A 158 4.55 8.37 17.41
CA ALA A 158 3.64 8.11 18.53
C ALA A 158 2.83 6.81 18.35
N ALA A 159 2.44 6.49 17.11
CA ALA A 159 1.64 5.32 16.76
C ALA A 159 2.48 4.11 16.34
N GLN A 160 3.77 4.30 16.04
CA GLN A 160 4.65 3.25 15.54
C GLN A 160 5.49 2.59 16.64
N ASN A 161 5.81 1.31 16.43
CA ASN A 161 6.85 0.62 17.20
C ASN A 161 7.54 -0.44 16.32
N VAL A 162 8.81 -0.72 16.59
CA VAL A 162 9.49 -1.91 16.07
C VAL A 162 9.99 -2.72 17.26
N ILE A 163 9.71 -4.01 17.24
CA ILE A 163 10.06 -4.94 18.32
C ILE A 163 11.01 -6.00 17.76
N VAL A 164 12.20 -6.09 18.34
CA VAL A 164 13.18 -7.14 18.02
C VAL A 164 13.11 -8.23 19.08
N ARG A 165 13.08 -9.48 18.62
CA ARG A 165 13.02 -10.68 19.45
C ARG A 165 14.11 -11.68 19.06
N THR A 166 14.32 -12.66 19.94
CA THR A 166 15.03 -13.89 19.59
C THR A 166 14.34 -14.59 18.42
N LEU A 167 15.09 -15.40 17.67
CA LEU A 167 14.58 -16.07 16.46
C LEU A 167 13.36 -16.96 16.72
N ASP A 168 13.25 -17.56 17.90
CA ASP A 168 12.10 -18.37 18.34
C ASP A 168 10.89 -17.51 18.79
N GLY A 169 11.03 -16.18 18.79
CA GLY A 169 10.01 -15.24 19.23
C GLY A 169 9.75 -15.20 20.74
N SER A 170 10.45 -16.01 21.54
CA SER A 170 10.13 -16.20 22.96
C SER A 170 10.54 -15.02 23.84
N ARG A 171 11.57 -14.25 23.43
CA ARG A 171 12.12 -13.15 24.23
C ARG A 171 12.22 -11.87 23.42
N THR A 172 11.61 -10.81 23.94
CA THR A 172 11.84 -9.44 23.46
C THR A 172 13.20 -8.96 23.91
N LEU A 173 14.00 -8.50 22.96
CA LEU A 173 15.34 -7.97 23.18
C LEU A 173 15.33 -6.45 23.17
N TRP A 174 14.53 -5.86 22.28
CA TRP A 174 14.46 -4.41 22.11
C TRP A 174 13.10 -3.96 21.58
N SER A 175 12.71 -2.74 21.93
CA SER A 175 11.54 -2.04 21.40
C SER A 175 11.89 -0.56 21.16
N ALA A 176 11.44 -0.02 20.03
CA ALA A 176 11.66 1.38 19.67
C ALA A 176 11.09 2.37 20.69
N GLN A 177 10.09 1.93 21.46
CA GLN A 177 9.41 2.75 22.46
C GLN A 177 10.03 2.68 23.87
N ASP A 178 11.07 1.88 24.09
CA ASP A 178 11.56 1.60 25.44
C ASP A 178 12.32 2.77 26.08
N CYS A 179 13.31 3.36 25.40
CA CYS A 179 14.24 4.30 26.05
C CYS A 179 13.80 5.76 26.01
N ALA A 180 13.29 6.18 24.86
CA ALA A 180 12.90 7.56 24.59
C ALA A 180 11.84 7.53 23.49
N PRO A 181 10.60 7.10 23.81
CA PRO A 181 9.56 6.97 22.81
C PRO A 181 9.25 8.35 22.23
N ASP A 182 9.49 8.50 20.93
CA ASP A 182 9.11 9.69 20.19
C ASP A 182 7.57 9.79 20.15
N LYS A 183 7.06 10.97 20.51
CA LYS A 183 5.62 11.28 20.60
C LYS A 183 5.13 12.11 19.42
N GLY A 184 5.93 12.20 18.36
CA GLY A 184 5.54 12.85 17.11
C GLY A 184 4.34 12.18 16.48
N VAL A 185 3.23 12.91 16.44
CA VAL A 185 2.00 12.54 15.71
C VAL A 185 2.15 12.99 14.26
N ASN A 186 1.72 12.17 13.31
CA ASN A 186 1.69 12.51 11.90
C ASN A 186 0.42 11.94 11.27
N ILE A 187 -0.65 12.73 11.27
CA ILE A 187 -1.92 12.34 10.65
C ILE A 187 -1.82 12.51 9.13
N GLN A 188 -2.08 11.43 8.39
CA GLN A 188 -2.07 11.41 6.93
C GLN A 188 -3.39 10.89 6.38
N VAL A 189 -3.90 11.53 5.33
CA VAL A 189 -5.02 11.00 4.55
C VAL A 189 -4.45 10.09 3.45
N LEU A 190 -4.78 8.80 3.53
CA LEU A 190 -4.31 7.78 2.62
C LEU A 190 -5.40 7.40 1.62
N ALA A 191 -5.19 7.65 0.33
CA ALA A 191 -6.07 7.09 -0.70
C ALA A 191 -5.86 5.56 -0.85
N PRO A 192 -6.79 4.82 -1.47
CA PRO A 192 -6.63 3.39 -1.72
C PRO A 192 -5.28 3.07 -2.38
N GLY A 193 -4.55 2.11 -1.82
CA GLY A 193 -3.22 1.70 -2.29
C GLY A 193 -2.08 2.68 -1.96
N GLN A 194 -2.36 3.85 -1.37
CA GLN A 194 -1.31 4.78 -0.98
C GLN A 194 -0.46 4.21 0.15
N GLN A 195 0.84 4.50 0.05
CA GLN A 195 1.85 4.02 0.98
C GLN A 195 2.54 5.19 1.66
N VAL A 196 2.71 5.08 2.97
CA VAL A 196 3.60 5.95 3.74
C VAL A 196 4.70 5.09 4.32
N THR A 197 5.93 5.57 4.16
CA THR A 197 7.12 4.89 4.63
C THR A 197 7.76 5.68 5.76
N ASP A 198 8.25 4.98 6.76
CA ASP A 198 9.02 5.56 7.86
C ASP A 198 10.17 4.65 8.26
N THR A 199 11.22 5.21 8.86
CA THR A 199 12.42 4.48 9.24
C THR A 199 12.71 4.60 10.72
N ILE A 200 13.17 3.50 11.31
CA ILE A 200 13.63 3.40 12.69
C ILE A 200 15.00 2.72 12.71
N THR A 201 15.99 3.40 13.24
CA THR A 201 17.34 2.86 13.40
C THR A 201 17.50 2.25 14.80
N TRP A 202 17.93 1.00 14.85
CA TRP A 202 18.24 0.32 16.10
C TRP A 202 19.74 0.28 16.34
N SER A 203 20.17 0.58 17.57
CA SER A 203 21.58 0.58 17.96
C SER A 203 22.21 -0.81 18.12
N GLY A 204 21.48 -1.90 17.89
CA GLY A 204 21.97 -3.27 18.12
C GLY A 204 22.08 -3.68 19.60
N THR A 205 21.53 -2.90 20.52
CA THR A 205 21.55 -3.18 21.96
C THR A 205 20.16 -3.46 22.53
N THR A 206 20.11 -4.30 23.57
CA THR A 206 18.87 -4.60 24.29
C THR A 206 18.26 -3.36 24.94
N SER A 207 16.97 -3.43 25.26
CA SER A 207 16.28 -2.40 26.04
C SER A 207 15.29 -3.01 27.04
N ASN A 208 14.84 -2.16 27.94
CA ASN A 208 13.68 -2.39 28.79
C ASN A 208 12.88 -1.08 28.86
N PRO A 209 11.58 -1.10 29.20
CA PRO A 209 10.80 0.12 29.35
C PRO A 209 11.48 1.12 30.29
N GLY A 210 11.62 2.37 29.83
CA GLY A 210 12.34 3.46 30.51
C GLY A 210 13.87 3.35 30.48
N CYS A 211 14.42 2.30 29.87
CA CYS A 211 15.84 1.98 29.80
C CYS A 211 16.62 2.17 31.10
N THR A 212 16.00 1.73 32.20
CA THR A 212 16.55 1.79 33.54
C THR A 212 17.65 0.74 33.80
N LYS A 213 17.73 -0.32 32.98
CA LYS A 213 18.81 -1.32 33.05
C LYS A 213 19.89 -1.00 32.02
N LYS A 214 21.11 -1.46 32.29
CA LYS A 214 22.22 -1.36 31.34
C LYS A 214 21.85 -2.10 30.05
N ARG A 215 21.89 -1.37 28.94
CA ARG A 215 21.71 -1.93 27.59
C ARG A 215 22.93 -2.76 27.22
N VAL A 216 22.71 -3.94 26.66
CA VAL A 216 23.76 -4.90 26.30
C VAL A 216 23.74 -5.13 24.81
N GLN A 217 24.90 -5.21 24.18
CA GLN A 217 25.00 -5.53 22.76
C GLN A 217 24.46 -6.94 22.49
N VAL A 218 23.67 -7.10 21.43
CA VAL A 218 23.22 -8.43 21.02
C VAL A 218 24.40 -9.26 20.48
N ALA A 219 24.35 -10.56 20.72
CA ALA A 219 25.38 -11.47 20.24
C ALA A 219 25.23 -11.76 18.74
N ALA A 220 26.21 -12.42 18.14
CA ALA A 220 26.02 -13.04 16.84
C ALA A 220 24.90 -14.11 16.93
N GLY A 221 24.07 -14.19 15.91
CA GLY A 221 22.91 -15.09 15.87
C GLY A 221 21.79 -14.59 14.97
N GLY A 222 20.73 -15.39 14.87
CA GLY A 222 19.51 -15.04 14.16
C GLY A 222 18.51 -14.33 15.08
N TYR A 223 17.77 -13.38 14.50
CA TYR A 223 16.77 -12.57 15.18
C TYR A 223 15.54 -12.40 14.30
N GLN A 224 14.44 -11.99 14.92
CA GLN A 224 13.26 -11.53 14.18
C GLN A 224 12.81 -10.15 14.65
N ALA A 225 12.19 -9.39 13.74
CA ALA A 225 11.59 -8.10 14.04
C ALA A 225 10.15 -8.02 13.52
N THR A 226 9.28 -7.34 14.26
CA THR A 226 7.93 -6.96 13.82
C THR A 226 7.75 -5.46 13.94
N ALA A 227 6.98 -4.87 13.02
CA ALA A 227 6.54 -3.49 13.11
C ALA A 227 5.10 -3.43 13.60
N LYS A 228 4.78 -2.38 14.35
CA LYS A 228 3.43 -2.07 14.80
C LYS A 228 3.04 -0.67 14.37
N LEU A 229 1.78 -0.52 13.99
CA LEU A 229 1.09 0.75 13.86
C LEU A 229 -0.24 0.63 14.62
N ALA A 230 -0.29 1.22 15.82
CA ALA A 230 -1.37 0.97 16.79
C ALA A 230 -1.63 -0.54 17.00
N GLU A 231 -2.81 -1.05 16.61
CA GLU A 231 -3.18 -2.46 16.77
C GLU A 231 -2.76 -3.36 15.60
N ARG A 232 -2.29 -2.78 14.48
CA ARG A 232 -1.77 -3.56 13.36
C ARG A 232 -0.32 -3.93 13.57
N GLU A 233 -0.01 -5.20 13.30
CA GLU A 233 1.33 -5.77 13.40
C GLU A 233 1.69 -6.42 12.06
N SER A 234 2.93 -6.25 11.62
CA SER A 234 3.46 -6.90 10.42
C SER A 234 3.70 -8.39 10.67
N ALA A 235 3.84 -9.17 9.59
CA ALA A 235 4.53 -10.44 9.68
C ALA A 235 5.98 -10.23 10.19
N PRO A 236 6.57 -11.20 10.91
CA PRO A 236 7.96 -11.10 11.33
C PRO A 236 8.90 -11.21 10.13
N ILE A 237 9.92 -10.35 10.11
CA ILE A 237 11.10 -10.54 9.26
C ILE A 237 12.22 -11.18 10.09
N THR A 238 13.13 -11.88 9.42
CA THR A 238 14.32 -12.48 10.04
C THR A 238 15.60 -11.86 9.49
N PHE A 239 16.60 -11.69 10.35
CA PHE A 239 17.92 -11.18 9.99
C PHE A 239 18.98 -11.71 10.96
N ASN A 240 20.25 -11.52 10.63
CA ASN A 240 21.37 -12.09 11.39
C ASN A 240 22.38 -11.03 11.84
N PHE A 241 23.00 -11.26 12.99
CA PHE A 241 24.27 -10.66 13.36
C PHE A 241 25.40 -11.69 13.23
N VAL A 242 26.53 -11.31 12.64
CA VAL A 242 27.76 -12.09 12.59
C VAL A 242 28.85 -11.44 13.43
N ALA A 243 29.80 -12.24 13.92
CA ALA A 243 30.95 -11.71 14.65
C ALA A 243 31.78 -10.78 13.74
N PRO A 244 32.38 -9.71 14.29
CA PRO A 244 33.32 -8.89 13.53
C PRO A 244 34.50 -9.73 13.06
N ALA A 245 35.02 -9.39 11.88
CA ALA A 245 36.24 -10.01 11.38
C ALA A 245 37.35 -9.81 12.40
N GLN A 246 38.00 -10.90 12.82
CA GLN A 246 39.15 -10.82 13.71
C GLN A 246 40.29 -10.16 12.94
N ALA A 247 40.82 -9.05 13.46
CA ALA A 247 42.04 -8.47 12.91
C ALA A 247 43.18 -9.49 13.06
N PRO A 248 44.04 -9.71 12.04
CA PRO A 248 45.20 -10.56 12.20
C PRO A 248 46.06 -10.00 13.34
N ALA A 249 46.46 -10.88 14.27
CA ALA A 249 47.33 -10.52 15.38
C ALA A 249 48.61 -9.88 14.81
N GLN A 250 48.86 -8.63 15.19
CA GLN A 250 50.15 -7.98 14.97
C GLN A 250 51.16 -8.77 15.83
N GLN A 251 52.00 -9.58 15.18
CA GLN A 251 53.14 -10.27 15.81
C GLN A 251 54.30 -9.30 15.98
#